data_AF-A0A4Q1SK02-F1
#
_entry.id   AF-A0A4Q1SK02-F1
#
_cell.length_a   1.000
_cell.length_b   1.000
_cell.length_c   1.000
_cell.angle_alpha   90.00
_cell.angle_beta   90.00
_cell.angle_gamma   90.00
#
_symmetry.space_group_name_H-M   'P 1'
#
loop_
_entity.id
_entity.type
_entity.pdbx_description
1 polymer ?
#
loop_
_entity_poly.entity_id
_entity_poly.type
_entity_poly.pdbx_seq_one_letter_code
_entity_poly.pdbx_strand_id
1 'polypeptide(L)'
;MAKKQKIVSVRIDPGVMEEVEKAAKEEGYSSPSSYIREACKSRLGGVSKALEEAEERILELLFQQSQHIHMMQKIAIVQYQAMNIFMKLYLTYTPEIAPEEMEASIARAKTRYRKYQDDVAREIPDRPSAYFDRVIRDFEKLGVKFDFD
;
A
#
# COMPACT_ATOMS: atom_id res chain seq x y z
N MET A 1 16.54 34.49 38.68
CA MET A 1 17.46 35.38 37.92
C MET A 1 16.85 35.63 36.55
N ALA A 2 16.59 36.88 36.17
CA ALA A 2 15.99 37.21 34.88
C ALA A 2 17.00 36.90 33.74
N LYS A 3 16.58 36.11 32.73
CA LYS A 3 17.38 35.86 31.53
C LYS A 3 17.65 37.19 30.83
N LYS A 4 18.92 37.58 30.69
CA LYS A 4 19.33 38.75 29.90
C LYS A 4 18.90 38.53 28.45
N GLN A 5 17.94 39.32 27.97
CA GLN A 5 17.55 39.35 26.57
C GLN A 5 18.54 40.23 25.79
N LYS A 6 18.96 39.77 24.60
CA LYS A 6 19.77 40.55 23.67
C LYS A 6 18.89 41.07 22.54
N ILE A 7 19.01 42.36 22.24
CA ILE A 7 18.34 42.98 21.10
C ILE A 7 19.24 42.80 19.87
N VAL A 8 18.67 42.31 18.78
CA VAL A 8 19.32 42.19 17.47
C VAL A 8 18.52 43.00 16.48
N SER A 9 19.17 43.93 15.78
CA SER A 9 18.57 44.72 14.70
C SER A 9 19.11 44.21 13.37
N VAL A 10 18.22 43.91 12.42
CA VAL A 10 18.55 43.36 11.11
C VAL A 10 17.84 44.20 10.07
N ARG A 11 18.54 44.55 8.98
CA ARG A 11 17.91 45.19 7.81
C ARG A 11 17.34 44.09 6.93
N ILE A 12 16.06 44.23 6.60
CA ILE A 12 15.30 43.28 5.79
C ILE A 12 14.78 44.05 4.58
N ASP A 13 14.73 43.38 3.44
CA ASP A 13 14.09 43.93 2.25
C ASP A 13 12.61 44.24 2.53
N PRO A 14 12.06 45.37 2.06
CA PRO A 14 10.66 45.73 2.29
C PRO A 14 9.66 44.66 1.84
N GLY A 15 9.89 44.00 0.69
CA GLY A 15 8.98 42.98 0.17
C GLY A 15 8.94 41.73 1.05
N VAL A 16 10.10 41.35 1.60
CA VAL A 16 10.19 40.23 2.55
C VAL A 16 9.50 40.59 3.88
N MET A 17 9.58 41.85 4.32
CA MET A 17 8.88 42.28 5.53
C MET A 17 7.35 42.24 5.35
N GLU A 18 6.84 42.62 4.18
CA GLU A 18 5.41 42.51 3.86
C GLU A 18 4.92 41.05 3.88
N GLU A 19 5.69 40.12 3.31
CA GLU A 19 5.38 38.68 3.37
C GLU A 19 5.37 38.16 4.81
N VAL A 20 6.32 38.61 5.64
CA VAL A 20 6.38 38.25 7.06
C VAL A 20 5.16 38.77 7.82
N GLU A 21 4.73 40.00 7.56
CA GLU A 21 3.53 40.55 8.19
C GLU A 21 2.25 39.81 7.78
N LYS A 22 2.18 39.40 6.51
CA LYS A 22 1.06 38.61 5.98
C LYS A 22 1.02 37.23 6.63
N ALA A 23 2.14 36.50 6.63
CA ALA A 23 2.25 35.18 7.25
C ALA A 23 1.95 35.23 8.76
N ALA A 24 2.46 36.25 9.46
CA ALA A 24 2.20 36.43 10.89
C ALA A 24 0.70 36.61 11.19
N LYS A 25 -0.05 37.30 10.31
CA LYS A 25 -1.51 37.46 10.45
C LYS A 25 -2.26 36.17 10.11
N GLU A 26 -1.90 35.50 9.03
CA GLU A 26 -2.54 34.25 8.59
C GLU A 26 -2.39 33.14 9.63
N GLU A 27 -1.22 33.03 10.25
CA GLU A 27 -0.94 32.04 11.29
C GLU A 27 -1.34 32.50 12.70
N GLY A 28 -1.95 33.68 12.85
CA GLY A 28 -2.52 34.16 14.11
C GLY A 28 -1.51 34.62 15.17
N TYR A 29 -0.30 35.03 14.77
CA TYR A 29 0.70 35.56 15.69
C TYR A 29 0.37 36.98 16.15
N SER A 30 0.68 37.26 17.42
CA SER A 30 0.45 38.58 18.03
C SER A 30 1.31 39.71 17.47
N SER A 31 2.43 39.38 16.82
CA SER A 31 3.29 40.35 16.13
C SER A 31 4.23 39.68 15.13
N PRO A 32 4.68 40.40 14.09
CA PRO A 32 5.70 39.91 13.15
C PRO A 32 6.98 39.46 13.85
N SER A 33 7.39 40.16 14.90
CA SER A 33 8.55 39.77 15.72
C SER A 33 8.32 38.45 16.48
N SER A 34 7.09 38.12 16.85
CA SER A 34 6.75 36.84 17.47
C SER A 34 6.91 35.70 16.46
N TYR A 35 6.37 35.90 15.25
CA TYR A 35 6.51 34.99 14.13
C TYR A 35 7.98 34.75 13.76
N ILE A 36 8.78 35.82 13.57
CA ILE A 36 10.22 35.70 13.27
C ILE A 36 10.95 34.90 14.36
N ARG A 37 10.66 35.14 15.64
CA ARG A 37 11.30 34.39 16.73
C ARG A 37 10.95 32.91 16.70
N GLU A 38 9.71 32.57 16.42
CA GLU A 38 9.26 31.17 16.37
C GLU A 38 9.81 30.46 15.13
N ALA A 39 9.84 31.13 13.97
CA ALA A 39 10.50 30.64 12.76
C ALA A 39 12.00 30.42 12.96
N CYS A 40 12.70 31.34 13.66
CA CYS A 40 14.10 31.14 14.02
C CYS A 40 14.28 29.95 14.96
N LYS A 41 13.41 29.77 15.96
CA LYS A 41 13.48 28.61 16.87
C LYS A 41 13.19 27.29 16.14
N SER A 42 12.21 27.24 15.24
CA SER A 42 11.88 26.03 14.49
C SER A 42 13.03 25.61 13.57
N ARG A 43 13.67 26.59 12.91
CA ARG A 43 14.86 26.35 12.08
C ARG A 43 16.10 25.99 12.88
N LEU A 44 16.35 26.65 14.01
CA LEU A 44 17.50 26.35 14.87
C LEU A 44 17.31 25.08 15.70
N GLY A 45 16.06 24.69 15.98
CA GLY A 45 15.70 23.52 16.78
C GLY A 45 15.83 22.18 16.04
N GLY A 46 16.24 22.17 14.78
CA GLY A 46 16.42 20.94 13.97
C GLY A 46 15.11 20.25 13.56
N VAL A 47 13.95 20.76 14.00
CA VAL A 47 12.63 20.19 13.70
C VAL A 47 12.32 20.26 12.20
N SER A 48 12.72 21.35 11.51
CA SER A 48 12.57 21.48 10.05
C SER A 48 13.29 20.35 9.31
N LYS A 49 14.52 20.01 9.74
CA LYS A 49 15.32 18.98 9.09
C LYS A 49 14.79 17.57 9.35
N ALA A 50 14.36 17.30 10.59
CA ALA A 50 13.74 16.02 10.92
C ALA A 50 12.39 15.82 10.21
N LEU A 51 11.63 16.90 10.00
CA LEU A 51 10.38 16.88 9.25
C LEU A 51 10.63 16.67 7.75
N GLU A 52 11.60 17.39 7.17
CA GLU A 52 12.03 17.21 5.77
C GLU A 52 12.53 15.78 5.52
N GLU A 53 13.37 15.22 6.42
CA GLU A 53 13.83 13.82 6.33
C GLU A 53 12.68 12.82 6.50
N ALA A 54 11.65 13.14 7.29
CA ALA A 54 10.47 12.30 7.42
C ALA A 54 9.59 12.35 6.16
N GLU A 55 9.40 13.54 5.58
CA GLU A 55 8.67 13.72 4.32
C GLU A 55 9.36 12.99 3.16
N GLU A 56 10.69 13.08 3.06
CA GLU A 56 11.47 12.38 2.03
C GLU A 56 11.29 10.86 2.15
N ARG A 57 11.38 10.30 3.37
CA ARG A 57 11.11 8.87 3.61
C ARG A 57 9.68 8.45 3.27
N ILE A 58 8.69 9.30 3.55
CA ILE A 58 7.29 9.03 3.18
C ILE A 58 7.13 9.01 1.67
N LEU A 59 7.73 9.96 0.96
CA LEU A 59 7.69 10.02 -0.50
C LEU A 59 8.37 8.81 -1.13
N GLU A 60 9.53 8.39 -0.61
CA GLU A 60 10.21 7.16 -1.03
C GLU A 60 9.32 5.92 -0.84
N LEU A 61 8.67 5.79 0.32
CA LEU A 61 7.76 4.68 0.60
C LEU A 61 6.58 4.66 -0.37
N LEU A 62 5.97 5.82 -0.63
CA LEU A 62 4.86 5.94 -1.57
C LEU A 62 5.29 5.60 -3.00
N PHE A 63 6.49 6.00 -3.39
CA PHE A 63 7.05 5.66 -4.69
C PHE A 63 7.30 4.15 -4.82
N GLN A 64 7.86 3.51 -3.80
CA GLN A 64 8.04 2.05 -3.77
C GLN A 64 6.69 1.33 -3.84
N GLN A 65 5.69 1.76 -3.05
CA GLN A 65 4.35 1.18 -3.09
C GLN A 65 3.71 1.32 -4.48
N SER A 66 3.85 2.47 -5.12
CA SER A 66 3.36 2.70 -6.49
C SER A 66 4.00 1.71 -7.48
N GLN A 67 5.31 1.49 -7.39
CA GLN A 67 5.99 0.50 -8.22
C GLN A 67 5.48 -0.93 -7.97
N HIS A 68 5.25 -1.31 -6.70
CA HIS A 68 4.69 -2.61 -6.36
C HIS A 68 3.28 -2.79 -6.94
N ILE A 69 2.41 -1.77 -6.85
CA ILE A 69 1.06 -1.81 -7.44
C ILE A 69 1.14 -2.00 -8.96
N HIS A 70 2.00 -1.26 -9.64
CA HIS A 70 2.19 -1.42 -11.08
C HIS A 70 2.74 -2.80 -11.47
N MET A 71 3.63 -3.37 -10.66
CA MET A 71 4.10 -4.73 -10.87
C MET A 71 2.97 -5.76 -10.69
N MET A 72 2.15 -5.61 -9.65
CA MET A 72 0.99 -6.49 -9.42
C MET A 72 -0.03 -6.40 -10.56
N GLN A 73 -0.28 -5.21 -11.10
CA GLN A 73 -1.13 -5.03 -12.28
C GLN A 73 -0.58 -5.80 -13.50
N LYS A 74 0.72 -5.72 -13.76
CA LYS A 74 1.36 -6.48 -14.84
C LYS A 74 1.24 -7.98 -14.62
N ILE A 75 1.47 -8.47 -13.40
CA ILE A 75 1.31 -9.88 -13.05
C ILE A 75 -0.13 -10.33 -13.29
N ALA A 76 -1.12 -9.55 -12.87
CA ALA A 76 -2.53 -9.86 -13.08
C ALA A 76 -2.89 -9.97 -14.57
N ILE A 77 -2.38 -9.06 -15.42
CA ILE A 77 -2.57 -9.12 -16.87
C ILE A 77 -1.94 -10.39 -17.45
N VAL A 78 -0.70 -10.71 -17.07
CA VAL A 78 -0.01 -11.92 -17.54
C VAL A 78 -0.75 -13.18 -17.10
N GLN A 79 -1.20 -13.24 -15.84
CA GLN A 79 -1.98 -14.35 -15.31
C GLN A 79 -3.31 -14.51 -16.06
N TYR A 80 -4.00 -13.41 -16.35
CA TYR A 80 -5.21 -13.42 -17.16
C TYR A 80 -4.96 -13.99 -18.55
N GLN A 81 -3.90 -13.54 -19.23
CA GLN A 81 -3.56 -14.05 -20.56
C GLN A 81 -3.16 -15.52 -20.54
N ALA A 82 -2.38 -15.95 -19.55
CA ALA A 82 -2.02 -17.34 -19.36
C ALA A 82 -3.27 -18.22 -19.14
N MET A 83 -4.20 -17.79 -18.29
CA MET A 83 -5.47 -18.48 -18.06
C MET A 83 -6.33 -18.52 -19.33
N ASN A 84 -6.39 -17.43 -20.09
CA ASN A 84 -7.14 -17.37 -21.34
C ASN A 84 -6.57 -18.35 -22.39
N ILE A 85 -5.25 -18.41 -22.54
CA ILE A 85 -4.59 -19.38 -23.42
C ILE A 85 -4.88 -20.80 -22.95
N PHE A 86 -4.74 -21.07 -21.65
CA PHE A 86 -5.07 -22.36 -21.06
C PHE A 86 -6.51 -22.77 -21.36
N MET A 87 -7.49 -21.88 -21.14
CA MET A 87 -8.89 -22.15 -21.41
C MET A 87 -9.15 -22.42 -22.89
N LYS A 88 -8.54 -21.66 -23.80
CA LYS A 88 -8.65 -21.93 -25.25
C LYS A 88 -8.13 -23.31 -25.60
N LEU A 89 -6.95 -23.68 -25.10
CA LEU A 89 -6.39 -25.01 -25.32
C LEU A 89 -7.28 -26.10 -24.71
N TYR A 90 -7.74 -25.90 -23.47
CA TYR A 90 -8.60 -26.84 -22.78
C TYR A 90 -9.89 -27.09 -23.56
N LEU A 91 -10.60 -26.03 -23.98
CA LEU A 91 -11.84 -26.15 -24.75
C LEU A 91 -11.62 -26.69 -26.18
N THR A 92 -10.44 -26.46 -26.76
CA THR A 92 -10.13 -26.95 -28.12
C THR A 92 -9.80 -28.44 -28.12
N TYR A 93 -9.09 -28.92 -27.11
CA TYR A 93 -8.54 -30.27 -27.08
C TYR A 93 -9.24 -31.23 -26.12
N THR A 94 -10.14 -30.75 -25.26
CA THR A 94 -10.90 -31.60 -24.34
C THR A 94 -12.27 -31.91 -24.94
N PRO A 95 -12.56 -33.18 -25.27
CA PRO A 95 -13.87 -33.55 -25.79
C PRO A 95 -14.94 -33.39 -24.71
N GLU A 96 -16.17 -33.11 -25.13
CA GLU A 96 -17.34 -33.16 -24.25
C GLU A 96 -17.53 -34.57 -23.71
N ILE A 97 -17.82 -34.68 -22.41
CA ILE A 97 -18.02 -35.97 -21.74
C ILE A 97 -19.47 -36.41 -22.00
N ALA A 98 -19.62 -37.64 -22.50
CA ALA A 98 -20.94 -38.24 -22.71
C ALA A 98 -21.73 -38.31 -21.38
N PRO A 99 -23.05 -38.03 -21.37
CA PRO A 99 -23.85 -37.97 -20.15
C PRO A 99 -23.73 -39.22 -19.27
N GLU A 100 -23.58 -40.40 -19.89
CA GLU A 100 -23.49 -41.70 -19.22
C GLU A 100 -22.18 -41.88 -18.43
N GLU A 101 -21.12 -41.16 -18.79
CA GLU A 101 -19.80 -41.25 -18.15
C GLU A 101 -19.50 -40.08 -17.21
N MET A 102 -20.43 -39.13 -17.11
CA MET A 102 -20.24 -37.87 -16.38
C MET A 102 -19.88 -38.10 -14.91
N GLU A 103 -20.64 -38.96 -14.20
CA GLU A 103 -20.41 -39.24 -12.77
C GLU A 103 -19.03 -39.87 -12.52
N ALA A 104 -18.65 -40.86 -13.33
CA ALA A 104 -17.35 -41.52 -13.21
C ALA A 104 -16.20 -40.55 -13.54
N SER A 105 -16.40 -39.67 -14.52
CA SER A 105 -15.42 -38.64 -14.88
C SER A 105 -15.23 -37.61 -13.76
N ILE A 106 -16.32 -37.14 -13.14
CA ILE A 106 -16.29 -36.22 -12.00
C ILE A 106 -15.56 -36.86 -10.81
N ALA A 107 -15.87 -38.11 -10.47
CA ALA A 107 -15.21 -38.81 -9.35
C ALA A 107 -13.68 -38.91 -9.56
N ARG A 108 -13.25 -39.21 -10.79
CA ARG A 108 -11.82 -39.23 -11.16
C ARG A 108 -11.20 -37.84 -11.11
N ALA A 109 -11.91 -36.81 -11.58
CA ALA A 109 -11.46 -35.43 -11.52
C ALA A 109 -11.26 -34.95 -10.07
N LYS A 110 -12.24 -35.20 -9.18
CA LYS A 110 -12.14 -34.88 -7.74
C LYS A 110 -10.93 -35.56 -7.09
N THR A 111 -10.67 -36.82 -7.44
CA THR A 111 -9.51 -37.56 -6.94
C THR A 111 -8.19 -36.96 -7.41
N ARG A 112 -8.08 -36.58 -8.70
CA ARG A 112 -6.89 -35.90 -9.24
C ARG A 112 -6.68 -34.54 -8.60
N TYR A 113 -7.75 -33.78 -8.39
CA TYR A 113 -7.68 -32.46 -7.78
C TYR A 113 -7.21 -32.52 -6.32
N ARG A 114 -7.73 -33.48 -5.54
CA ARG A 114 -7.26 -33.70 -4.16
C ARG A 114 -5.76 -34.02 -4.10
N LYS A 115 -5.26 -34.89 -4.99
CA LYS A 115 -3.83 -35.17 -5.09
C LYS A 115 -3.01 -33.91 -5.41
N TYR A 116 -3.48 -33.11 -6.36
CA TYR A 116 -2.85 -31.83 -6.67
C TYR A 116 -2.78 -30.90 -5.45
N GLN A 117 -3.86 -30.78 -4.68
CA GLN A 117 -3.85 -29.98 -3.44
C GLN A 117 -2.84 -30.50 -2.42
N ASP A 118 -2.77 -31.82 -2.24
CA ASP A 118 -1.80 -32.44 -1.33
C ASP A 118 -0.35 -32.19 -1.78
N ASP A 119 -0.07 -32.21 -3.09
CA ASP A 119 1.24 -31.95 -3.65
C ASP A 119 1.63 -30.47 -3.53
N VAL A 120 0.73 -29.53 -3.85
CA VAL A 120 0.95 -28.09 -3.68
C VAL A 120 1.22 -27.73 -2.22
N ALA A 121 0.48 -28.35 -1.28
CA ALA A 121 0.67 -28.14 0.15
C ALA A 121 2.05 -28.62 0.65
N ARG A 122 2.71 -29.54 -0.06
CA ARG A 122 4.07 -30.00 0.25
C ARG A 122 5.15 -29.12 -0.37
N GLU A 123 4.92 -28.57 -1.55
CA GLU A 123 5.92 -27.81 -2.31
C GLU A 123 6.06 -26.35 -1.86
N ILE A 124 5.02 -25.74 -1.29
CA ILE A 124 5.07 -24.35 -0.82
C ILE A 124 5.42 -24.32 0.68
N PRO A 125 6.68 -24.03 1.08
CA PRO A 125 7.15 -24.26 2.45
C PRO A 125 6.66 -23.17 3.44
N ASP A 126 6.34 -21.98 2.93
CA ASP A 126 5.86 -20.83 3.72
C ASP A 126 4.43 -20.49 3.32
N ARG A 127 3.48 -21.02 4.09
CA ARG A 127 2.02 -20.94 3.89
C ARG A 127 1.51 -19.55 3.43
N PRO A 128 1.06 -19.40 2.18
CA PRO A 128 -0.05 -18.51 1.85
C PRO A 128 -1.32 -19.02 2.52
N SER A 129 -1.42 -20.34 2.79
CA SER A 129 -2.59 -20.98 3.38
C SER A 129 -2.97 -20.39 4.75
N ALA A 130 -2.04 -20.05 5.64
CA ALA A 130 -2.39 -19.52 6.96
C ALA A 130 -2.98 -18.10 6.88
N TYR A 131 -2.56 -17.32 5.88
CA TYR A 131 -3.13 -16.01 5.58
C TYR A 131 -4.49 -16.16 4.88
N PHE A 132 -4.58 -17.03 3.87
CA PHE A 132 -5.85 -17.35 3.21
C PHE A 132 -6.88 -17.95 4.18
N ASP A 133 -6.49 -18.84 5.09
CA ASP A 133 -7.32 -19.43 6.14
C ASP A 133 -7.79 -18.38 7.15
N ARG A 134 -7.01 -17.30 7.36
CA ARG A 134 -7.41 -16.16 8.19
C ARG A 134 -8.41 -15.28 7.44
N VAL A 135 -8.12 -14.98 6.18
CA VAL A 135 -8.98 -14.18 5.31
C VAL A 135 -10.34 -14.86 5.11
N ILE A 136 -10.36 -16.16 4.80
CA ILE A 136 -11.58 -16.97 4.68
C ILE A 136 -12.39 -16.92 5.98
N ARG A 137 -11.75 -17.13 7.14
CA ARG A 137 -12.42 -17.03 8.44
C ARG A 137 -13.00 -15.64 8.73
N ASP A 138 -12.33 -14.59 8.31
CA ASP A 138 -12.82 -13.22 8.52
C ASP A 138 -13.98 -12.87 7.58
N PHE A 139 -14.01 -13.43 6.36
CA PHE A 139 -15.18 -13.35 5.47
C PHE A 139 -16.37 -14.20 5.95
N GLU A 140 -16.12 -15.39 6.52
CA GLU A 140 -17.16 -16.24 7.11
C GLU A 140 -17.83 -15.56 8.32
N LYS A 141 -17.07 -14.83 9.15
CA LYS A 141 -17.62 -14.01 10.24
C LYS A 141 -18.51 -12.87 9.75
N LEU A 142 -18.28 -12.40 8.52
CA LEU A 142 -19.12 -11.41 7.85
C LEU A 142 -20.31 -12.04 7.11
N GLY A 143 -20.53 -13.36 7.27
CA GLY A 143 -21.66 -14.08 6.68
C GLY A 143 -21.45 -14.50 5.23
N VAL A 144 -20.25 -14.34 4.68
CA VAL A 144 -19.90 -14.79 3.33
C VAL A 144 -19.32 -16.19 3.42
N LYS A 145 -20.09 -17.21 3.04
CA LYS A 145 -19.60 -18.59 2.89
C LYS A 145 -19.03 -18.79 1.50
N PHE A 146 -17.81 -19.30 1.45
CA PHE A 146 -17.23 -19.80 0.21
C PHE A 146 -17.45 -21.32 0.14
N ASP A 147 -18.57 -21.73 -0.46
CA ASP A 147 -18.81 -23.13 -0.77
C ASP A 147 -18.00 -23.47 -2.03
N PHE A 148 -16.92 -24.23 -1.85
CA PHE A 148 -16.17 -24.83 -2.95
C PHE A 148 -16.59 -26.32 -3.05
N ASP A 149 -17.62 -26.60 -3.85
CA ASP A 149 -18.12 -27.95 -4.21
C ASP A 149 -17.17 -28.77 -5.12
#